data_AF-A0A2A5T7D7-F1
#
_entry.id   AF-A0A2A5T7D7-F1
#
_cell.length_a   1.000
_cell.length_b   1.000
_cell.length_c   1.000
_cell.angle_alpha   90.00
_cell.angle_beta   90.00
_cell.angle_gamma   90.00
#
_symmetry.space_group_name_H-M   'P 1'
#
loop_
_entity.id
_entity.type
_entity.pdbx_description
1 polymer ?
#
loop_
_entity_poly.entity_id
_entity_poly.type
_entity_poly.pdbx_seq_one_letter_code
_entity_poly.pdbx_strand_id
1 'polypeptide(L)'
;MMTIVITFHQSRYQNFKTYYIHFVCRDLTNEFPELVSYTRIVKLMQGVLVPFCSYLTHYQALQIGIAFVNSSKLQVCHNLRILRHQVFKCTAKLGKGTMWWLYGFTLQLIINDQGGIISVKVTTANVDDRKSVSEMADELWGCLYGDTGYISVPLTSCFISPWLMPIYFYLAIVSSDRQTNFFN
;
A
#
# COMPACT_ATOMS: atom_id res chain seq x y z
N MET A 1 -10.08 5.64 12.98
CA MET A 1 -8.85 4.83 12.86
C MET A 1 -8.16 4.97 11.51
N MET A 2 -8.81 4.71 10.37
CA MET A 2 -8.18 4.93 9.05
C MET A 2 -7.62 6.33 8.88
N THR A 3 -8.39 7.36 9.24
CA THR A 3 -7.96 8.77 9.14
C THR A 3 -6.64 9.01 9.86
N ILE A 4 -6.48 8.49 11.08
CA ILE A 4 -5.26 8.61 11.89
C ILE A 4 -4.05 7.99 11.17
N VAL A 5 -4.25 6.87 10.47
CA VAL A 5 -3.19 6.19 9.70
C VAL A 5 -2.85 6.96 8.42
N ILE A 6 -3.84 7.46 7.70
CA ILE A 6 -3.64 8.28 6.50
C ILE A 6 -2.90 9.57 6.84
N THR A 7 -3.33 10.28 7.89
CA THR A 7 -2.69 11.51 8.34
C THR A 7 -1.29 11.25 8.90
N PHE A 8 -1.00 10.06 9.44
CA PHE A 8 0.39 9.68 9.78
C PHE A 8 1.29 9.66 8.54
N HIS A 9 0.85 9.04 7.44
CA HIS A 9 1.62 8.99 6.20
C HIS A 9 1.81 10.36 5.53
N GLN A 10 0.79 11.21 5.62
CA GLN A 10 0.88 12.59 5.15
C GLN A 10 1.72 13.46 6.10
N SER A 11 1.80 13.06 7.37
CA SER A 11 2.64 13.73 8.35
C SER A 11 4.12 13.44 8.10
N ARG A 12 4.99 14.34 8.53
CA ARG A 12 6.45 14.17 8.43
C ARG A 12 7.05 13.40 9.61
N TYR A 13 6.23 12.76 10.45
CA TYR A 13 6.71 12.02 11.62
C TYR A 13 7.37 10.70 11.20
N GLN A 14 8.50 10.37 11.83
CA GLN A 14 9.26 9.17 11.49
C GLN A 14 8.73 7.89 12.15
N ASN A 15 8.07 8.02 13.30
CA ASN A 15 7.61 6.93 14.13
C ASN A 15 6.15 7.14 14.56
N PHE A 16 5.34 6.10 14.41
CA PHE A 16 3.91 6.15 14.72
C PHE A 16 3.64 6.48 16.18
N LYS A 17 4.50 6.00 17.10
CA LYS A 17 4.38 6.28 18.54
C LYS A 17 4.45 7.77 18.87
N THR A 18 5.43 8.50 18.34
CA THR A 18 5.55 9.94 18.63
C THR A 18 4.41 10.69 17.98
N TYR A 19 4.05 10.36 16.73
CA TYR A 19 2.88 10.92 16.07
C TYR A 19 1.60 10.72 16.89
N TYR A 20 1.33 9.50 17.35
CA TYR A 20 0.12 9.19 18.09
C TYR A 20 0.07 9.89 19.44
N ILE A 21 1.16 9.82 20.22
CA ILE A 21 1.17 10.37 21.59
C ILE A 21 1.24 11.90 21.58
N HIS A 22 2.07 12.50 20.73
CA HIS A 22 2.35 13.94 20.80
C HIS A 22 1.47 14.79 19.91
N PHE A 23 0.91 14.25 18.82
CA PHE A 23 0.04 14.99 17.91
C PHE A 23 -1.41 14.53 18.04
N VAL A 24 -1.69 13.23 17.87
CA VAL A 24 -3.08 12.75 17.91
C VAL A 24 -3.70 12.87 19.30
N CYS A 25 -3.02 12.40 20.34
CA CYS A 25 -3.52 12.44 21.72
C CYS A 25 -3.46 13.82 22.37
N ARG A 26 -2.84 14.82 21.74
CA ARG A 26 -2.68 16.15 22.32
C ARG A 26 -3.46 17.22 21.55
N ASP A 27 -3.33 17.20 20.22
CA ASP A 27 -3.84 18.26 19.35
C ASP A 27 -5.14 17.85 18.65
N LEU A 28 -5.40 16.54 18.48
CA LEU A 28 -6.59 16.01 17.80
C LEU A 28 -7.60 15.34 18.75
N THR A 29 -7.53 15.64 20.05
CA THR A 29 -8.45 15.09 21.07
C THR A 29 -9.90 15.49 20.81
N ASN A 30 -10.13 16.70 20.30
CA ASN A 30 -11.48 17.18 19.96
C ASN A 30 -12.07 16.46 18.74
N GLU A 31 -11.23 16.05 17.79
CA GLU A 31 -11.64 15.32 16.58
C GLU A 31 -11.85 13.82 16.86
N PHE A 32 -11.17 13.28 17.88
CA PHE A 32 -11.26 11.89 18.30
C PHE A 32 -11.52 11.81 19.82
N PRO A 33 -12.77 12.01 20.28
CA PRO A 33 -13.09 12.04 21.71
C PRO A 33 -12.86 10.68 22.40
N GLU A 34 -12.93 9.58 21.66
CA GLU A 34 -12.70 8.22 22.16
C GLU A 34 -11.34 7.65 21.71
N LEU A 35 -10.25 8.36 22.02
CA LEU A 35 -8.91 7.85 21.75
C LEU A 35 -8.56 6.65 22.65
N VAL A 36 -8.11 5.58 22.03
CA VAL A 36 -7.65 4.38 22.75
C VAL A 36 -6.18 4.51 23.15
N SER A 37 -5.71 3.68 24.07
CA SER A 37 -4.29 3.66 24.42
C SER A 37 -3.41 3.28 23.22
N TYR A 38 -2.13 3.72 23.23
CA TYR A 38 -1.16 3.37 22.19
C TYR A 38 -1.10 1.85 21.93
N THR A 39 -1.08 1.05 22.99
CA THR A 39 -1.04 -0.42 22.87
C THR A 39 -2.28 -1.00 22.21
N ARG A 40 -3.45 -0.37 22.43
CA ARG A 40 -4.71 -0.79 21.83
C ARG A 40 -4.83 -0.35 20.38
N ILE A 41 -4.41 0.87 20.02
CA ILE A 41 -4.45 1.30 18.61
C ILE A 41 -3.52 0.45 17.73
N VAL A 42 -2.32 0.11 18.21
CA VAL A 42 -1.39 -0.76 17.46
C VAL A 42 -1.99 -2.14 17.17
N LYS A 43 -2.79 -2.68 18.10
CA LYS A 43 -3.54 -3.92 17.85
C LYS A 43 -4.65 -3.72 16.82
N LEU A 44 -5.40 -2.62 16.92
CA LEU A 44 -6.46 -2.28 15.97
C LEU A 44 -5.93 -2.01 14.56
N MET A 45 -4.68 -1.56 14.40
CA MET A 45 -4.05 -1.34 13.09
C MET A 45 -4.00 -2.62 12.24
N GLN A 46 -3.99 -3.82 12.82
CA GLN A 46 -4.12 -5.08 12.07
C GLN A 46 -5.40 -5.12 11.25
N GLY A 47 -6.47 -4.61 11.83
CA GLY A 47 -7.80 -4.56 11.23
C GLY A 47 -8.00 -3.38 10.29
N VAL A 48 -7.00 -2.51 10.05
CA VAL A 48 -7.14 -1.37 9.14
C VAL A 48 -6.95 -1.77 7.68
N LEU A 49 -6.13 -2.80 7.42
CA LEU A 49 -5.82 -3.23 6.05
C LEU A 49 -7.07 -3.68 5.29
N VAL A 50 -7.93 -4.48 5.91
CA VAL A 50 -9.17 -5.00 5.32
C VAL A 50 -10.13 -3.87 4.91
N PRO A 51 -10.53 -2.96 5.81
CA PRO A 51 -11.45 -1.90 5.46
C PRO A 51 -10.78 -0.86 4.54
N PHE A 52 -9.45 -0.71 4.56
CA PHE A 52 -8.73 0.10 3.57
C PHE A 52 -8.85 -0.50 2.16
N CYS A 53 -8.66 -1.81 2.02
CA CYS A 53 -8.88 -2.47 0.73
C CYS A 53 -10.34 -2.34 0.29
N SER A 54 -11.30 -2.55 1.20
CA SER A 54 -12.72 -2.37 0.91
C SER A 54 -13.04 -0.93 0.47
N TYR A 55 -12.43 0.07 1.09
CA TYR A 55 -12.57 1.46 0.67
C TYR A 55 -12.05 1.64 -0.76
N LEU A 56 -10.85 1.16 -1.09
CA LEU A 56 -10.30 1.30 -2.44
C LEU A 56 -11.15 0.57 -3.50
N THR A 57 -11.65 -0.63 -3.18
CA THR A 57 -12.55 -1.39 -4.06
C THR A 57 -13.88 -0.67 -4.27
N HIS A 58 -14.37 0.07 -3.28
CA HIS A 58 -15.60 0.85 -3.44
C HIS A 58 -15.46 2.01 -4.44
N TYR A 59 -14.26 2.60 -4.58
CA TYR A 59 -13.99 3.66 -5.55
C TYR A 59 -13.52 3.12 -6.90
N GLN A 60 -13.96 1.91 -7.27
CA GLN A 60 -13.64 1.34 -8.57
C GLN A 60 -14.24 2.17 -9.71
N ALA A 61 -13.37 2.62 -10.60
CA ALA A 61 -13.72 3.31 -11.82
C ALA A 61 -13.99 2.31 -12.96
N LEU A 62 -14.67 2.79 -13.99
CA LEU A 62 -14.87 2.03 -15.22
C LEU A 62 -13.53 1.70 -15.87
N GLN A 63 -13.46 0.47 -16.39
CA GLN A 63 -12.38 0.02 -17.26
C GLN A 63 -12.52 0.71 -18.62
N ILE A 64 -11.60 1.62 -18.92
CA ILE A 64 -11.54 2.30 -20.22
C ILE A 64 -10.18 1.98 -20.81
N GLY A 65 -10.13 1.05 -21.79
CA GLY A 65 -9.11 0.84 -22.83
C GLY A 65 -7.62 0.79 -22.47
N ILE A 66 -7.10 1.70 -21.65
CA ILE A 66 -5.73 1.86 -21.22
C ILE A 66 -5.70 1.83 -19.68
N ALA A 67 -4.86 0.97 -19.14
CA ALA A 67 -4.63 0.86 -17.71
C ALA A 67 -3.14 0.86 -17.39
N PHE A 68 -2.77 1.33 -16.20
CA PHE A 68 -1.41 1.33 -15.68
C PHE A 68 -1.34 0.46 -14.43
N VAL A 69 -0.36 -0.42 -14.34
CA VAL A 69 -0.09 -1.24 -13.15
C VAL A 69 1.16 -0.77 -12.43
N ASN A 70 1.07 -0.69 -11.10
CA ASN A 70 2.21 -0.47 -10.24
C ASN A 70 2.10 -1.33 -8.96
N SER A 71 3.23 -1.79 -8.43
CA SER A 71 3.29 -2.39 -7.10
C SER A 71 3.98 -1.47 -6.10
N SER A 72 3.53 -1.53 -4.85
CA SER A 72 4.12 -0.80 -3.73
C SER A 72 4.29 -1.75 -2.55
N LYS A 73 5.47 -1.73 -1.95
CA LYS A 73 5.81 -2.63 -0.85
C LYS A 73 5.42 -1.98 0.47
N LEU A 74 4.51 -2.62 1.20
CA LEU A 74 4.08 -2.20 2.52
C LEU A 74 4.94 -2.91 3.56
N GLN A 75 6.06 -2.29 3.92
CA GLN A 75 6.93 -2.80 4.98
C GLN A 75 6.22 -2.69 6.33
N VAL A 76 6.07 -3.83 7.00
CA VAL A 76 5.54 -3.88 8.36
C VAL A 76 6.63 -3.39 9.31
N CYS A 77 7.73 -4.11 9.43
CA CYS A 77 8.84 -3.73 10.30
C CYS A 77 10.20 -3.95 9.64
N HIS A 78 11.25 -3.37 10.24
CA HIS A 78 12.62 -3.69 9.85
C HIS A 78 12.97 -5.15 10.14
N ASN A 79 13.83 -5.73 9.30
CA ASN A 79 14.16 -7.16 9.35
C ASN A 79 14.70 -7.62 10.71
N LEU A 80 15.46 -6.77 11.38
CA LEU A 80 16.01 -7.04 12.72
C LEU A 80 14.93 -7.24 13.81
N ARG A 81 13.70 -6.75 13.57
CA ARG A 81 12.62 -6.74 14.56
C ARG A 81 11.52 -7.77 14.28
N ILE A 82 11.64 -8.55 13.21
CA ILE A 82 10.64 -9.55 12.80
C ILE A 82 10.31 -10.52 13.94
N LEU A 83 11.33 -11.02 14.65
CA LEU A 83 11.16 -11.99 15.74
C LEU A 83 10.36 -11.46 16.93
N ARG A 84 10.37 -10.13 17.14
CA ARG A 84 9.65 -9.47 18.24
C ARG A 84 8.27 -8.94 17.81
N HIS A 85 8.00 -8.93 16.51
CA HIS A 85 6.79 -8.38 15.95
C HIS A 85 5.60 -9.33 16.15
N GLN A 86 4.63 -8.92 16.96
CA GLN A 86 3.46 -9.76 17.28
C GLN A 86 2.25 -9.47 16.40
N VAL A 87 2.20 -8.28 15.81
CA VAL A 87 0.97 -7.72 15.24
C VAL A 87 0.57 -8.41 13.93
N PHE A 88 1.54 -8.72 13.08
CA PHE A 88 1.32 -9.38 11.79
C PHE A 88 2.05 -10.72 11.70
N LYS A 89 2.37 -11.34 12.85
CA LYS A 89 3.24 -12.54 12.92
C LYS A 89 2.78 -13.68 12.00
N CYS A 90 1.47 -13.90 11.89
CA CYS A 90 0.89 -14.97 11.07
C CYS A 90 0.44 -14.50 9.67
N THR A 91 0.31 -13.19 9.46
CA THR A 91 -0.29 -12.62 8.24
C THR A 91 0.77 -12.09 7.27
N ALA A 92 1.79 -11.39 7.78
CA ALA A 92 2.89 -10.89 6.96
C ALA A 92 3.95 -11.97 6.75
N LYS A 93 4.59 -11.95 5.57
CA LYS A 93 5.67 -12.88 5.21
C LYS A 93 6.91 -12.12 4.77
N LEU A 94 8.06 -12.79 4.82
CA LEU A 94 9.33 -12.30 4.29
C LEU A 94 9.34 -12.48 2.78
N GLY A 95 9.41 -11.37 2.07
CA GLY A 95 9.60 -11.28 0.63
C GLY A 95 11.00 -10.86 0.25
N LYS A 96 11.50 -11.37 -0.88
CA LYS A 96 12.76 -10.90 -1.46
C LYS A 96 12.46 -9.74 -2.40
N GLY A 97 12.92 -8.53 -2.06
CA GLY A 97 12.91 -7.40 -2.97
C GLY A 97 14.15 -7.37 -3.86
N THR A 98 14.19 -6.40 -4.78
CA THR A 98 15.29 -6.18 -5.71
C THR A 98 16.62 -5.89 -5.01
N MET A 99 16.58 -5.17 -3.88
CA MET A 99 17.76 -4.82 -3.09
C MET A 99 17.81 -5.47 -1.70
N TRP A 100 16.66 -5.68 -1.05
CA TRP A 100 16.60 -6.14 0.34
C TRP A 100 15.41 -7.06 0.59
N TRP A 101 15.51 -7.87 1.63
CA TRP A 101 14.37 -8.60 2.18
C TRP A 101 13.39 -7.63 2.86
N LEU A 102 12.10 -7.88 2.70
CA LEU A 102 11.04 -7.08 3.28
C LEU A 102 10.05 -7.99 4.00
N TYR A 103 9.76 -7.69 5.26
CA TYR A 103 8.67 -8.34 5.99
C TYR A 103 7.42 -7.47 5.91
N GLY A 104 6.40 -7.96 5.22
CA GLY A 104 5.17 -7.21 5.03
C GLY A 104 4.29 -7.71 3.90
N PHE A 105 3.65 -6.77 3.22
CA PHE A 105 2.70 -6.99 2.14
C PHE A 105 3.16 -6.26 0.88
N THR A 106 2.64 -6.70 -0.26
CA THR A 106 2.73 -5.96 -1.51
C THR A 106 1.32 -5.54 -1.93
N LEU A 107 1.14 -4.25 -2.17
CA LEU A 107 -0.08 -3.68 -2.71
C LEU A 107 0.12 -3.50 -4.21
N GLN A 108 -0.79 -4.02 -5.00
CA GLN A 108 -0.79 -3.87 -6.45
C GLN A 108 -2.03 -3.09 -6.84
N LEU A 109 -1.81 -2.10 -7.68
CA LEU A 109 -2.83 -1.16 -8.09
C LEU A 109 -2.85 -1.11 -9.61
N ILE A 110 -4.04 -1.19 -10.17
CA ILE A 110 -4.30 -0.94 -11.58
C ILE A 110 -5.18 0.30 -11.66
N ILE A 111 -4.72 1.31 -12.38
CA ILE A 111 -5.40 2.60 -12.56
C ILE A 111 -5.70 2.83 -14.04
N ASN A 112 -6.78 3.53 -14.36
CA ASN A 112 -7.01 4.01 -15.72
C ASN A 112 -6.18 5.27 -16.02
N ASP A 113 -6.25 5.72 -17.27
CA ASP A 113 -5.62 6.95 -17.77
C ASP A 113 -6.13 8.24 -17.09
N GLN A 114 -7.34 8.22 -16.53
CA GLN A 114 -7.92 9.32 -15.77
C GLN A 114 -7.56 9.29 -14.27
N GLY A 115 -6.72 8.33 -13.83
CA GLY A 115 -6.32 8.17 -12.43
C GLY A 115 -7.37 7.49 -11.53
N GLY A 116 -8.44 6.95 -12.10
CA GLY A 116 -9.42 6.11 -11.42
C GLY A 116 -8.86 4.71 -11.14
N ILE A 117 -9.19 4.16 -9.96
CA ILE A 117 -8.74 2.84 -9.54
C ILE A 117 -9.59 1.79 -10.25
N ILE A 118 -8.98 0.88 -11.01
CA ILE A 118 -9.69 -0.22 -11.66
C ILE A 118 -9.68 -1.46 -10.76
N SER A 119 -8.49 -1.84 -10.27
CA SER A 119 -8.32 -3.06 -9.47
C SER A 119 -7.24 -2.86 -8.42
N VAL A 120 -7.45 -3.52 -7.27
CA VAL A 120 -6.59 -3.45 -6.10
C VAL A 120 -6.41 -4.84 -5.57
N LYS A 121 -5.16 -5.23 -5.33
CA LYS A 121 -4.85 -6.51 -4.71
C LYS A 121 -3.74 -6.35 -3.69
N VAL A 122 -3.95 -6.95 -2.52
CA VAL A 122 -2.92 -7.04 -1.49
C VAL A 122 -2.49 -8.48 -1.35
N THR A 123 -1.19 -8.70 -1.50
CA THR A 123 -0.55 -10.00 -1.34
C THR A 123 0.50 -9.93 -0.23
N THR A 124 0.92 -11.09 0.26
CA THR A 124 2.09 -11.15 1.17
C THR A 124 3.37 -10.92 0.37
N ALA A 125 4.38 -10.30 0.99
CA ALA A 125 5.59 -9.88 0.26
C ALA A 125 6.39 -11.03 -0.41
N ASN A 126 6.14 -12.29 -0.06
CA ASN A 126 6.76 -13.47 -0.67
C ASN A 126 6.13 -13.90 -1.99
N VAL A 127 4.97 -13.36 -2.34
CA VAL A 127 4.28 -13.67 -3.59
C VAL A 127 4.95 -12.89 -4.72
N ASP A 128 5.22 -13.56 -5.83
CA ASP A 128 5.73 -12.90 -7.04
C ASP A 128 4.66 -11.94 -7.57
N ASP A 129 5.09 -10.69 -7.79
CA ASP A 129 4.24 -9.63 -8.30
C ASP A 129 3.63 -9.97 -9.66
N ARG A 130 4.36 -10.73 -10.49
CA ARG A 130 3.89 -11.13 -11.83
C ARG A 130 2.65 -11.99 -11.78
N LYS A 131 2.60 -12.94 -10.85
CA LYS A 131 1.47 -13.86 -10.71
C LYS A 131 0.20 -13.10 -10.34
N SER A 132 0.34 -12.19 -9.39
CA SER A 132 -0.78 -11.46 -8.82
C SER A 132 -1.27 -10.34 -9.73
N VAL A 133 -0.38 -9.73 -10.52
CA VAL A 133 -0.75 -8.85 -11.65
C VAL A 133 -1.44 -9.62 -12.77
N SER A 134 -0.97 -10.82 -13.14
CA SER A 134 -1.64 -11.66 -14.15
C SER A 134 -3.09 -11.95 -13.76
N GLU A 135 -3.31 -12.37 -12.51
CA GLU A 135 -4.65 -12.66 -11.99
C GLU A 135 -5.57 -11.41 -11.99
N MET A 136 -5.03 -10.19 -11.85
CA MET A 136 -5.82 -8.97 -11.97
C MET A 136 -6.06 -8.57 -13.43
N ALA A 137 -5.12 -8.90 -14.33
CA ALA A 137 -5.19 -8.54 -15.74
C ALA A 137 -6.20 -9.40 -16.51
N ASP A 138 -6.45 -10.64 -16.06
CA ASP A 138 -7.43 -11.55 -16.67
C ASP A 138 -8.86 -10.96 -16.68
N GLU A 139 -9.17 -10.04 -15.75
CA GLU A 139 -10.46 -9.37 -15.63
C GLU A 139 -10.51 -8.02 -16.37
N LEU A 140 -9.42 -7.60 -17.02
CA LEU A 140 -9.31 -6.31 -17.70
C LEU A 140 -9.55 -6.45 -19.20
N TRP A 141 -10.25 -5.47 -19.75
CA TRP A 141 -10.32 -5.27 -21.19
C TRP A 141 -9.49 -4.05 -21.62
N GLY A 142 -8.44 -4.27 -22.43
CA GLY A 142 -7.61 -3.20 -22.98
C GLY A 142 -6.10 -3.46 -22.96
N CYS A 143 -5.32 -2.37 -23.03
CA CYS A 143 -3.87 -2.37 -22.92
C CYS A 143 -3.46 -2.07 -21.47
N LEU A 144 -2.57 -2.88 -20.89
CA LEU A 144 -2.00 -2.64 -19.56
C LEU A 144 -0.52 -2.24 -19.69
N TYR A 145 -0.17 -1.11 -19.09
CA TYR A 145 1.18 -0.54 -19.07
C TYR A 145 1.78 -0.70 -17.68
N GLY A 146 3.05 -1.08 -17.58
CA GLY A 146 3.75 -1.21 -16.30
C GLY A 146 5.26 -1.27 -16.48
N ASP A 147 5.97 -1.34 -15.36
CA ASP A 147 7.43 -1.45 -15.37
C ASP A 147 7.93 -2.70 -16.11
N THR A 148 9.17 -2.63 -16.59
CA THR A 148 9.84 -3.73 -17.32
C THR A 148 9.89 -5.04 -16.52
N GLY A 149 9.75 -4.99 -15.20
CA GLY A 149 9.62 -6.17 -14.33
C GLY A 149 8.40 -7.05 -14.63
N TYR A 150 7.36 -6.50 -15.27
CA TYR A 150 6.07 -7.17 -15.53
C TYR A 150 5.95 -7.82 -16.93
N ILE A 151 7.02 -7.78 -17.75
CA ILE A 151 7.04 -8.22 -19.16
C ILE A 151 6.68 -9.71 -19.39
N SER A 152 6.55 -10.54 -18.36
CA SER A 152 6.18 -11.96 -18.53
C SER A 152 4.68 -12.22 -18.68
N VAL A 153 3.83 -11.21 -18.53
CA VAL A 153 2.37 -11.36 -18.75
C VAL A 153 2.09 -11.10 -20.24
N PRO A 154 1.32 -11.96 -20.95
CA PRO A 154 0.91 -11.71 -22.33
C PRO A 154 -0.13 -10.59 -22.36
N LEU A 155 0.32 -9.37 -22.06
CA LEU A 155 -0.46 -8.15 -22.19
C LEU A 155 -0.48 -7.79 -23.66
N THR A 156 -1.67 -7.76 -24.24
CA THR A 156 -1.89 -7.33 -25.62
C THR A 156 -1.16 -6.01 -25.88
N SER A 157 -0.27 -6.07 -26.86
CA SER A 157 0.81 -5.14 -27.15
C SER A 157 0.39 -3.68 -27.28
N CYS A 158 0.95 -2.81 -26.44
CA CYS A 158 1.44 -1.51 -26.88
C CYS A 158 2.53 -1.01 -25.92
N PHE A 159 3.77 -1.01 -26.37
CA PHE A 159 4.93 -0.52 -25.61
C PHE A 159 5.22 0.90 -26.08
N ILE A 160 4.94 1.90 -25.24
CA ILE A 160 5.46 3.25 -25.38
C ILE A 160 5.79 3.73 -23.97
N SER A 161 6.98 4.27 -23.78
CA SER A 161 7.33 5.02 -22.58
C SER A 161 6.93 6.49 -22.79
N PRO A 162 6.09 7.06 -21.93
CA PRO A 162 6.08 8.50 -21.72
C PRO A 162 6.31 8.80 -20.25
N TRP A 163 7.35 9.57 -19.99
CA TRP A 163 7.50 10.37 -18.77
C TRP A 163 6.22 11.20 -18.57
N LEU A 164 5.31 10.80 -17.66
CA LEU A 164 4.14 11.61 -17.32
C LEU A 164 3.81 11.57 -15.82
N MET A 165 3.70 12.79 -15.30
CA MET A 165 3.68 13.22 -13.91
C MET A 165 2.36 13.13 -13.10
N PRO A 166 1.25 12.44 -13.43
CA PRO A 166 0.11 12.39 -12.50
C PRO A 166 0.26 11.36 -11.37
N ILE A 167 1.21 10.42 -11.48
CA ILE A 167 1.36 9.35 -10.48
C ILE A 167 1.88 9.89 -9.13
N TYR A 168 2.60 11.02 -9.13
CA TYR A 168 3.18 11.61 -7.91
C TYR A 168 2.15 11.97 -6.83
N PHE A 169 0.87 12.19 -7.18
CA PHE A 169 -0.13 12.56 -6.19
C PHE A 169 -0.65 11.37 -5.37
N TYR A 170 -0.77 10.19 -5.98
CA TYR A 170 -1.14 8.95 -5.27
C TYR A 170 0.08 8.20 -4.74
N LEU A 171 1.23 8.30 -5.42
CA LEU A 171 2.51 7.84 -4.87
C LEU A 171 2.88 8.64 -3.62
N ALA A 172 2.43 9.88 -3.41
CA ALA A 172 2.62 10.57 -2.13
C ALA A 172 1.83 9.94 -0.96
N ILE A 173 0.72 9.23 -1.24
CA ILE A 173 -0.10 8.54 -0.23
C ILE A 173 0.42 7.11 0.03
N VAL A 174 0.91 6.41 -1.01
CA VAL A 174 1.30 4.99 -0.92
C VAL A 174 2.82 4.76 -0.95
N SER A 175 3.58 5.67 -1.56
CA SER A 175 5.05 5.67 -1.66
C SER A 175 5.61 7.01 -1.18
N SER A 176 5.28 7.41 0.04
CA SER A 176 6.24 8.22 0.77
C SER A 176 7.49 7.34 0.87
N ASP A 177 8.47 7.66 0.03
CA ASP A 177 9.83 7.13 -0.01
C ASP A 177 10.59 7.54 1.26
N ARG A 178 10.01 7.14 2.39
CA ARG A 178 10.57 7.17 3.72
C ARG A 178 10.17 5.84 4.31
N GLN A 179 11.16 4.98 4.49
CA GLN A 179 11.09 3.81 5.36
C GLN A 179 10.73 4.27 6.79
N THR A 180 9.47 4.62 7.03
CA THR A 180 8.99 5.06 8.34
C THR A 180 8.54 3.85 9.13
N ASN A 181 9.15 3.71 10.30
CA ASN A 181 8.92 2.64 11.25
C ASN A 181 7.48 2.65 11.76
N PHE A 182 6.65 1.78 11.19
CA PHE A 182 5.23 1.62 11.55
C PHE A 182 5.03 1.00 12.94
N PHE A 183 5.96 0.16 13.42
CA PHE A 183 5.79 -0.65 14.65
C PHE A 183 6.94 -0.54 15.66
N ASN A 184 7.49 0.67 15.88
CA ASN A 184 8.48 0.92 16.94
C ASN A 184 7.87 1.52 18.20
#